data_AF-A0A6U6JU72-F1
#
_entry.id   AF-A0A6U6JU72-F1
#
_cell.length_a   1.000
_cell.length_b   1.000
_cell.length_c   1.000
_cell.angle_alpha   90.00
_cell.angle_beta   90.00
_cell.angle_gamma   90.00
#
_symmetry.space_group_name_H-M   'P 1'
#
loop_
_entity.id
_entity.type
_entity.pdbx_description
1 polymer ?
#
loop_
_entity_poly.entity_id
_entity_poly.type
_entity_poly.pdbx_seq_one_letter_code
_entity_poly.pdbx_strand_id
1 'polypeptide(L)'
;MAEGEQASTKGQTTRVFGRQQEPEKSRLASAEKRFGVTWQDLHAYKDRMLFPVLPTCMGVEELPKDISLCETVFRGLDRCIVQGTLNENPGQPYARMQICKPHWIRFAKCTKRRDELIMRGIRKWEREYYGSLDDSSRTEYLEDIDTKMRYYLYAASHTNDNTKKGRLELNAQHCALRQASLLNPRTSLDEGNGVEGPTAQV
;
A
#
# COMPACT_ATOMS: atom_id res chain seq x y z
N MET A 1 44.08 13.55 -21.43
CA MET A 1 43.95 12.55 -22.52
C MET A 1 43.86 11.19 -21.85
N ALA A 2 42.80 10.38 -21.94
CA ALA A 2 41.62 10.40 -22.79
C ALA A 2 40.37 10.08 -21.96
N GLU A 3 39.28 10.76 -22.29
CA GLU A 3 37.92 10.44 -21.86
C GLU A 3 37.46 9.16 -22.56
N GLY A 4 36.83 8.25 -21.82
CA GLY A 4 36.16 7.08 -22.36
C GLY A 4 34.70 7.10 -21.91
N GLU A 5 33.84 7.70 -22.72
CA GLU A 5 32.38 7.71 -22.57
C GLU A 5 31.83 6.29 -22.37
N GLN A 6 31.27 6.01 -21.20
CA GLN A 6 30.33 4.89 -21.03
C GLN A 6 28.99 5.32 -21.63
N ALA A 7 28.80 5.01 -22.90
CA ALA A 7 27.55 5.24 -23.62
C ALA A 7 26.39 4.50 -22.93
N SER A 8 25.45 5.28 -22.40
CA SER A 8 24.17 4.89 -21.85
C SER A 8 23.32 4.14 -22.89
N THR A 9 23.21 2.81 -22.75
CA THR A 9 22.29 1.94 -23.51
C THR A 9 20.84 2.04 -23.02
N LYS A 10 20.34 3.26 -22.81
CA LYS A 10 18.92 3.50 -22.53
C LYS A 10 18.17 3.73 -23.85
N GLY A 11 17.66 2.65 -24.46
CA GLY A 11 16.62 2.74 -25.50
C GLY A 11 16.87 2.01 -26.83
N GLN A 12 17.87 1.12 -26.92
CA GLN A 12 18.18 0.45 -28.19
C GLN A 12 17.15 -0.65 -28.52
N THR A 13 16.46 -0.53 -29.65
CA THR A 13 15.67 -1.61 -30.26
C THR A 13 16.62 -2.64 -30.86
N THR A 14 16.71 -3.82 -30.27
CA THR A 14 17.46 -4.95 -30.85
C THR A 14 16.66 -5.57 -32.01
N ARG A 15 17.29 -5.72 -33.17
CA ARG A 15 16.71 -6.46 -34.29
C ARG A 15 17.14 -7.92 -34.18
N VAL A 16 16.17 -8.81 -33.99
CA VAL A 16 16.40 -10.26 -34.00
C VAL A 16 15.58 -10.83 -35.17
N PHE A 17 16.26 -11.46 -36.14
CA PHE A 17 15.67 -11.99 -37.37
C PHE A 17 14.77 -11.00 -38.14
N GLY A 18 15.25 -9.76 -38.34
CA GLY A 18 14.56 -8.77 -39.19
C GLY A 18 13.30 -8.13 -38.59
N ARG A 19 12.88 -8.51 -37.39
CA ARG A 19 11.80 -7.83 -36.64
C ARG A 19 12.40 -6.88 -35.61
N GLN A 20 11.92 -5.64 -35.61
CA GLN A 20 12.28 -4.64 -34.61
C GLN A 20 11.64 -5.05 -33.28
N GLN A 21 12.43 -5.51 -32.30
CA GLN A 21 11.88 -5.75 -30.97
C GLN A 21 11.66 -4.40 -30.29
N GLU A 22 10.43 -4.18 -29.82
CA GLU A 22 10.17 -3.08 -28.90
C GLU A 22 11.09 -3.21 -27.69
N PRO A 23 11.63 -2.08 -27.18
CA PRO A 23 12.46 -2.11 -26.00
C PRO A 23 11.65 -2.69 -24.83
N GLU A 24 12.29 -3.50 -23.99
CA GLU A 24 11.65 -4.22 -22.88
C GLU A 24 10.77 -3.32 -22.01
N LYS A 25 11.23 -2.08 -21.76
CA LYS A 25 10.48 -1.04 -21.03
C LYS A 25 9.13 -0.70 -21.67
N SER A 26 9.05 -0.62 -22.99
CA SER A 26 7.80 -0.33 -23.72
C SER A 26 6.86 -1.53 -23.72
N ARG A 27 7.41 -2.76 -23.78
CA ARG A 27 6.64 -3.99 -23.66
C ARG A 27 6.01 -4.13 -22.28
N LEU A 28 6.79 -3.85 -21.22
CA LEU A 28 6.32 -3.83 -19.85
C LEU A 28 5.24 -2.76 -19.65
N ALA A 29 5.49 -1.51 -20.05
CA ALA A 29 4.52 -0.42 -19.90
C ALA A 29 3.18 -0.72 -20.61
N SER A 30 3.24 -1.32 -21.80
CA SER A 30 2.06 -1.75 -22.54
C SER A 30 1.32 -2.88 -21.81
N ALA A 31 2.03 -3.85 -21.24
CA ALA A 31 1.46 -4.92 -20.44
C ALA A 31 0.79 -4.37 -19.16
N GLU A 32 1.46 -3.48 -18.44
CA GLU A 32 0.93 -2.82 -17.23
C GLU A 32 -0.35 -2.04 -17.53
N LYS A 33 -0.36 -1.26 -18.62
CA LYS A 33 -1.55 -0.53 -19.08
C LYS A 33 -2.69 -1.49 -19.45
N ARG A 34 -2.38 -2.57 -20.16
CA ARG A 34 -3.37 -3.57 -20.61
C ARG A 34 -3.96 -4.35 -19.44
N PHE A 35 -3.14 -4.72 -18.47
CA PHE A 35 -3.54 -5.57 -17.36
C PHE A 35 -4.00 -4.78 -16.13
N GLY A 36 -3.68 -3.50 -16.03
CA GLY A 36 -4.09 -2.64 -14.91
C GLY A 36 -3.45 -3.04 -13.57
N VAL A 37 -2.28 -3.68 -13.63
CA VAL A 37 -1.46 -4.10 -12.49
C VAL A 37 -0.03 -3.80 -12.87
N THR A 38 0.76 -3.20 -11.98
CA THR A 38 2.19 -3.02 -12.25
C THR A 38 2.94 -4.30 -11.95
N TRP A 39 4.00 -4.59 -12.70
CA TRP A 39 4.83 -5.77 -12.45
C TRP A 39 5.46 -5.71 -11.06
N GLN A 40 5.88 -4.52 -10.68
CA GLN A 40 6.41 -4.24 -9.36
C GLN A 40 5.41 -4.55 -8.24
N ASP A 41 4.16 -4.09 -8.36
CA ASP A 41 3.12 -4.37 -7.36
C ASP A 41 2.87 -5.87 -7.19
N LEU A 42 2.82 -6.60 -8.31
CA LEU A 42 2.58 -8.04 -8.29
C LEU A 42 3.72 -8.77 -7.57
N HIS A 43 4.96 -8.31 -7.66
CA HIS A 43 6.12 -8.90 -6.99
C HIS A 43 6.32 -8.38 -5.56
N ALA A 44 5.79 -7.20 -5.26
CA ALA A 44 5.74 -6.59 -3.93
C ALA A 44 4.59 -7.11 -3.04
N TYR A 45 3.79 -8.08 -3.52
CA TYR A 45 2.60 -8.55 -2.81
C TYR A 45 2.83 -9.00 -1.38
N LYS A 46 4.04 -9.52 -1.06
CA LYS A 46 4.40 -9.92 0.31
C LYS A 46 4.49 -8.74 1.26
N ASP A 47 4.97 -7.58 0.78
CA ASP A 47 5.04 -6.37 1.60
C ASP A 47 3.65 -5.83 1.96
N ARG A 48 2.64 -6.07 1.11
CA ARG A 48 1.25 -5.69 1.40
C ARG A 48 0.60 -6.54 2.50
N MET A 49 1.21 -7.64 2.93
CA MET A 49 0.75 -8.39 4.10
C MET A 49 1.17 -7.75 5.42
N LEU A 50 2.14 -6.83 5.42
CA LEU A 50 2.51 -6.09 6.62
C LEU A 50 1.35 -5.21 7.06
N PHE A 51 1.14 -5.12 8.38
CA PHE A 51 0.09 -4.31 8.97
C PHE A 51 0.52 -2.83 9.06
N PRO A 52 -0.45 -1.89 9.12
CA PRO A 52 -0.17 -0.52 9.53
C PRO A 52 0.54 -0.46 10.88
N VAL A 53 1.43 0.51 11.04
CA VAL A 53 2.18 0.72 12.29
C VAL A 53 1.23 1.25 13.38
N LEU A 54 1.20 0.56 14.53
CA LEU A 54 0.41 0.96 15.68
C LEU A 54 1.07 2.13 16.44
N PRO A 55 0.29 2.96 17.14
CA PRO A 55 0.83 3.86 18.17
C PRO A 55 1.63 3.09 19.23
N THR A 56 2.70 3.69 19.77
CA THR A 56 3.59 3.02 20.74
C THR A 56 2.85 2.50 21.98
N CYS A 57 1.83 3.24 22.42
CA CYS A 57 1.07 2.95 23.64
C CYS A 57 -0.17 2.09 23.38
N MET A 58 -0.45 1.71 22.13
CA MET A 58 -1.61 0.88 21.78
C MET A 58 -1.19 -0.59 21.74
N GLY A 59 -1.80 -1.40 22.60
CA GLY A 59 -1.65 -2.85 22.56
C GLY A 59 -2.31 -3.49 21.34
N VAL A 60 -1.89 -4.70 20.99
CA VAL A 60 -2.43 -5.43 19.83
C VAL A 60 -3.86 -5.92 20.10
N GLU A 61 -4.19 -6.15 21.36
CA GLU A 61 -5.50 -6.54 21.88
C GLU A 61 -6.59 -5.49 21.65
N GLU A 62 -6.21 -4.23 21.45
CA GLU A 62 -7.13 -3.11 21.14
C GLU A 62 -7.60 -3.12 19.68
N LEU A 63 -7.01 -3.96 18.83
CA LEU A 63 -7.40 -4.07 17.45
C LEU A 63 -8.77 -4.77 17.30
N PRO A 64 -9.56 -4.42 16.26
CA PRO A 64 -10.83 -5.07 16.02
C PRO A 64 -10.66 -6.59 15.89
N LYS A 65 -11.49 -7.38 16.59
CA LYS A 65 -11.46 -8.85 16.51
C LYS A 65 -11.82 -9.36 15.12
N ASP A 66 -12.61 -8.59 14.37
CA ASP A 66 -13.07 -8.91 13.00
C ASP A 66 -12.13 -8.38 11.91
N ILE A 67 -10.83 -8.28 12.18
CA ILE A 67 -9.87 -7.97 11.10
C ILE A 67 -9.97 -9.07 10.05
N SER A 68 -10.26 -8.67 8.80
CA SER A 68 -10.33 -9.60 7.69
C SER A 68 -8.98 -10.31 7.52
N LEU A 69 -8.92 -11.59 7.84
CA LEU A 69 -7.73 -12.41 7.66
C LEU A 69 -7.50 -12.63 6.16
N CYS A 70 -6.54 -11.90 5.61
CA CYS A 70 -6.19 -12.01 4.19
C CYS A 70 -5.32 -13.22 3.86
N GLU A 71 -5.01 -14.09 4.83
CA GLU A 71 -4.13 -15.25 4.65
C GLU A 71 -4.56 -16.19 3.53
N THR A 72 -5.84 -16.58 3.49
CA THR A 72 -6.31 -17.52 2.45
C THR A 72 -6.22 -16.89 1.06
N VAL A 73 -6.51 -15.59 0.95
CA VAL A 73 -6.40 -14.84 -0.31
C VAL A 73 -4.94 -14.67 -0.71
N PHE A 74 -4.06 -14.37 0.25
CA PHE A 74 -2.61 -14.31 0.09
C PHE A 74 -2.04 -15.64 -0.41
N ARG A 75 -2.38 -16.77 0.24
CA ARG A 75 -1.94 -18.11 -0.18
C ARG A 75 -2.41 -18.47 -1.58
N GLY A 76 -3.55 -17.93 -2.02
CA GLY A 76 -4.03 -18.09 -3.41
C GLY A 76 -3.18 -17.31 -4.41
N LEU A 77 -2.83 -16.07 -4.09
CA LEU A 77 -1.95 -15.24 -4.90
C LEU A 77 -0.51 -15.77 -4.93
N ASP A 78 0.04 -16.13 -3.77
CA ASP A 78 1.39 -16.70 -3.61
C ASP A 78 1.54 -17.96 -4.47
N ARG A 79 0.59 -18.90 -4.40
CA ARG A 79 0.56 -20.07 -5.28
C ARG A 79 0.53 -19.71 -6.76
N CYS A 80 -0.27 -18.74 -7.17
CA CYS A 80 -0.31 -18.30 -8.57
C CYS A 80 1.04 -17.75 -9.02
N ILE A 81 1.67 -16.91 -8.20
CA ILE A 81 2.95 -16.29 -8.53
C ILE A 81 4.06 -17.35 -8.58
N VAL A 82 4.16 -18.21 -7.56
CA VAL A 82 5.18 -19.27 -7.48
C VAL A 82 5.03 -20.25 -8.66
N GLN A 83 3.83 -20.74 -8.94
CA GLN A 83 3.59 -21.63 -10.09
C GLN A 83 3.80 -20.92 -11.42
N GLY A 84 3.47 -19.64 -11.50
CA GLY A 84 3.71 -18.80 -12.68
C GLY A 84 5.19 -18.48 -12.92
N THR A 85 6.04 -18.58 -11.90
CA THR A 85 7.51 -18.48 -12.04
C THR A 85 8.10 -19.80 -12.52
N LEU A 86 7.60 -20.93 -12.04
CA LEU A 86 8.08 -22.26 -12.47
C LEU A 86 7.73 -22.55 -13.94
N ASN A 87 6.57 -22.09 -14.40
CA ASN A 87 6.07 -22.34 -15.76
C ASN A 87 6.26 -21.13 -16.70
N GLU A 88 7.23 -20.26 -16.43
CA GLU A 88 7.43 -19.03 -17.19
C GLU A 88 7.92 -19.32 -18.61
N ASN A 89 7.16 -18.84 -19.61
CA ASN A 89 7.51 -18.98 -21.02
C ASN A 89 8.35 -17.76 -21.47
N PRO A 90 9.59 -17.93 -21.96
CA PRO A 90 10.43 -16.83 -22.43
C PRO A 90 9.80 -15.99 -23.54
N GLY A 91 8.89 -16.56 -24.33
CA GLY A 91 8.15 -15.85 -25.38
C GLY A 91 7.08 -14.89 -24.84
N GLN A 92 6.63 -15.08 -23.59
CA GLN A 92 5.56 -14.30 -22.96
C GLN A 92 5.89 -13.96 -21.49
N PRO A 93 6.94 -13.16 -21.22
CA PRO A 93 7.43 -12.87 -19.86
C PRO A 93 6.39 -12.19 -18.96
N TYR A 94 5.38 -11.52 -19.52
CA TYR A 94 4.34 -10.81 -18.76
C TYR A 94 3.00 -11.56 -18.67
N ALA A 95 2.89 -12.78 -19.21
CA ALA A 95 1.65 -13.56 -19.15
C ALA A 95 1.17 -13.81 -17.71
N ARG A 96 2.13 -13.95 -16.77
CA ARG A 96 1.85 -14.10 -15.34
C ARG A 96 1.02 -12.94 -14.76
N MET A 97 1.18 -11.72 -15.27
CA MET A 97 0.35 -10.59 -14.84
C MET A 97 -1.12 -10.82 -15.14
N GLN A 98 -1.42 -11.30 -16.34
CA GLN A 98 -2.78 -11.61 -16.76
C GLN A 98 -3.35 -12.79 -15.97
N ILE A 99 -2.56 -13.85 -15.79
CA ILE A 99 -2.98 -15.07 -15.09
C ILE A 99 -3.25 -14.79 -13.61
N CYS A 100 -2.36 -14.06 -12.92
CA CYS A 100 -2.51 -13.78 -11.49
C CYS A 100 -3.36 -12.56 -11.17
N LYS A 101 -3.81 -11.78 -12.17
CA LYS A 101 -4.66 -10.60 -11.98
C LYS A 101 -5.91 -10.87 -11.13
N PRO A 102 -6.70 -11.94 -11.32
CA PRO A 102 -7.88 -12.18 -10.49
C PRO A 102 -7.53 -12.40 -9.01
N HIS A 103 -6.42 -13.10 -8.74
CA HIS A 103 -5.91 -13.32 -7.39
C HIS A 103 -5.40 -12.01 -6.78
N TRP A 104 -4.68 -11.21 -7.57
CA TRP A 104 -4.19 -9.90 -7.17
C TRP A 104 -5.32 -8.95 -6.78
N ILE A 105 -6.38 -8.84 -7.60
CA ILE A 105 -7.52 -7.95 -7.30
C ILE A 105 -8.18 -8.33 -5.99
N ARG A 106 -8.40 -9.64 -5.73
CA ARG A 106 -8.98 -10.11 -4.46
C ARG A 106 -8.06 -9.78 -3.29
N PHE A 107 -6.76 -10.02 -3.45
CA PHE A 107 -5.76 -9.75 -2.43
C PHE A 107 -5.68 -8.27 -2.09
N ALA A 108 -5.51 -7.40 -3.08
CA ALA A 108 -5.43 -5.96 -2.91
C ALA A 108 -6.69 -5.36 -2.25
N LYS A 109 -7.89 -5.85 -2.63
CA LYS A 109 -9.14 -5.46 -1.97
C LYS A 109 -9.17 -5.90 -0.50
N CYS A 110 -8.72 -7.11 -0.21
CA CYS A 110 -8.68 -7.62 1.17
C CYS A 110 -7.74 -6.79 2.03
N THR A 111 -6.49 -6.58 1.61
CA THR A 111 -5.51 -5.82 2.40
C THR A 111 -5.93 -4.38 2.58
N LYS A 112 -6.50 -3.75 1.55
CA LYS A 112 -7.05 -2.39 1.66
C LYS A 112 -8.13 -2.30 2.74
N ARG A 113 -9.15 -3.19 2.69
CA ARG A 113 -10.22 -3.21 3.69
C ARG A 113 -9.69 -3.48 5.10
N ARG A 114 -8.75 -4.42 5.23
CA ARG A 114 -8.08 -4.77 6.48
C ARG A 114 -7.40 -3.55 7.10
N ASP A 115 -6.61 -2.84 6.30
CA ASP A 115 -5.83 -1.68 6.75
C ASP A 115 -6.75 -0.50 7.11
N GLU A 116 -7.84 -0.29 6.36
CA GLU A 116 -8.88 0.69 6.70
C GLU A 116 -9.54 0.40 8.06
N LEU A 117 -9.85 -0.87 8.35
CA LEU A 117 -10.41 -1.28 9.65
C LEU A 117 -9.41 -1.04 10.79
N ILE A 118 -8.14 -1.40 10.59
CA ILE A 118 -7.07 -1.16 11.56
C ILE A 118 -6.91 0.34 11.81
N MET A 119 -6.79 1.15 10.77
CA MET A 119 -6.65 2.60 10.89
C MET A 119 -7.86 3.26 11.55
N ARG A 120 -9.08 2.75 11.31
CA ARG A 120 -10.29 3.19 12.02
C ARG A 120 -10.23 2.83 13.51
N GLY A 121 -9.76 1.63 13.84
CA GLY A 121 -9.54 1.19 15.23
C GLY A 121 -8.53 2.08 15.96
N ILE A 122 -7.37 2.31 15.33
CA ILE A 122 -6.33 3.21 15.85
C ILE A 122 -6.91 4.59 16.15
N ARG A 123 -7.58 5.24 15.18
CA ARG A 123 -8.15 6.58 15.39
C ARG A 123 -9.24 6.64 16.46
N LYS A 124 -9.94 5.53 16.70
CA LYS A 124 -10.92 5.45 17.79
C LYS A 124 -10.19 5.42 19.13
N TRP A 125 -9.26 4.49 19.28
CA TRP A 125 -8.44 4.34 20.49
C TRP A 125 -7.65 5.62 20.81
N GLU A 126 -7.02 6.24 19.80
CA GLU A 126 -6.23 7.46 19.99
C GLU A 126 -7.08 8.63 20.49
N ARG A 127 -8.34 8.76 20.06
CA ARG A 127 -9.22 9.82 20.55
C ARG A 127 -9.52 9.68 22.04
N GLU A 128 -9.76 8.46 22.50
CA GLU A 128 -10.01 8.16 23.91
C GLU A 128 -8.73 8.36 24.74
N TYR A 129 -7.61 7.79 24.28
CA TYR A 129 -6.29 7.94 24.93
C TYR A 129 -5.87 9.41 25.01
N TYR A 130 -5.83 10.11 23.88
CA TYR A 130 -5.44 11.53 23.80
C TYR A 130 -6.36 12.44 24.62
N GLY A 131 -7.66 12.14 24.64
CA GLY A 131 -8.63 12.85 25.47
C GLY A 131 -8.37 12.69 26.97
N SER A 132 -7.84 11.55 27.41
CA SER A 132 -7.49 11.28 28.81
C SER A 132 -6.19 11.92 29.30
N LEU A 133 -5.31 12.34 28.37
CA LEU A 133 -4.03 12.96 28.70
C LEU A 133 -4.19 14.41 29.17
N ASP A 134 -3.25 14.86 30.02
CA ASP A 134 -3.05 16.28 30.33
C ASP A 134 -2.44 17.05 29.14
N ASP A 135 -2.45 18.38 29.20
CA ASP A 135 -2.02 19.23 28.08
C ASP A 135 -0.53 19.10 27.73
N SER A 136 0.34 18.81 28.71
CA SER A 136 1.76 18.56 28.46
C SER A 136 1.95 17.25 27.71
N SER A 137 1.32 16.18 28.21
CA SER A 137 1.35 14.85 27.59
C SER A 137 0.72 14.83 26.20
N ARG A 138 -0.33 15.62 25.96
CA ARG A 138 -0.93 15.81 24.63
C ARG A 138 0.03 16.43 23.64
N THR A 139 0.81 17.42 24.09
CA THR A 139 1.81 18.08 23.24
C THR A 139 2.90 17.09 22.85
N GLU A 140 3.45 16.36 23.83
CA GLU A 140 4.46 15.32 23.60
C GLU A 140 3.96 14.23 22.65
N TYR A 141 2.71 13.79 22.80
CA TYR A 141 2.11 12.79 21.93
C TYR A 141 2.00 13.26 20.46
N LEU A 142 1.63 14.52 20.23
CA LEU A 142 1.58 15.08 18.87
C LEU A 142 2.99 15.24 18.28
N GLU A 143 3.98 15.62 19.10
CA GLU A 143 5.38 15.71 18.69
C GLU A 143 5.98 14.35 18.32
N ASP A 144 5.61 13.28 19.03
CA ASP A 144 5.99 11.90 18.68
C ASP A 144 5.43 11.49 17.31
N ILE A 145 4.14 11.77 17.05
CA ILE A 145 3.52 11.49 15.74
C ILE A 145 4.25 12.26 14.63
N ASP A 146 4.52 13.55 14.83
CA ASP A 146 5.21 14.40 13.87
C ASP A 146 6.66 13.93 13.62
N THR A 147 7.38 13.58 14.69
CA THR A 147 8.74 13.05 14.60
C THR A 147 8.78 11.76 13.78
N LYS A 148 7.85 10.84 14.01
CA LYS A 148 7.70 9.61 13.22
C LYS A 148 7.36 9.89 11.76
N MET A 149 6.47 10.84 11.50
CA MET A 149 6.14 11.27 10.14
C MET A 149 7.38 11.78 9.40
N ARG A 150 8.15 12.69 10.03
CA ARG A 150 9.40 13.23 9.46
C ARG A 150 10.42 12.13 9.23
N TYR A 151 10.56 11.17 10.16
CA TYR A 151 11.42 10.02 10.00
C TYR A 151 11.03 9.18 8.77
N TYR A 152 9.74 8.87 8.59
CA TYR A 152 9.29 8.10 7.44
C TYR A 152 9.53 8.82 6.12
N LEU A 153 9.29 10.13 6.05
CA LEU A 153 9.58 10.94 4.86
C LEU A 153 11.08 10.97 4.55
N TYR A 154 11.91 11.16 5.57
CA TYR A 154 13.37 11.08 5.44
C TYR A 154 13.80 9.70 4.94
N ALA A 155 13.33 8.62 5.54
CA ALA A 155 13.66 7.26 5.13
C ALA A 155 13.21 6.98 3.68
N ALA A 156 12.04 7.49 3.28
CA ALA A 156 11.52 7.36 1.91
C ALA A 156 12.41 8.08 0.90
N SER A 157 12.91 9.29 1.21
CA SER A 157 13.79 10.04 0.32
C SER A 157 15.18 9.42 0.15
N HIS A 158 15.60 8.58 1.10
CA HIS A 158 16.91 7.90 1.09
C HIS A 158 16.81 6.43 0.64
N THR A 159 15.62 5.97 0.22
CA THR A 159 15.40 4.59 -0.22
C THR A 159 15.31 4.52 -1.75
N ASN A 160 16.19 3.75 -2.37
CA ASN A 160 16.18 3.50 -3.82
C ASN A 160 15.18 2.40 -4.26
N ASP A 161 14.71 1.59 -3.31
CA ASP A 161 13.70 0.56 -3.54
C ASP A 161 12.30 1.20 -3.55
N ASN A 162 11.73 1.33 -4.73
CA ASN A 162 10.41 1.93 -4.96
C ASN A 162 9.28 1.28 -4.11
N THR A 163 9.37 -0.01 -3.81
CA THR A 163 8.36 -0.72 -2.99
C THR A 163 8.46 -0.29 -1.54
N LYS A 164 9.68 -0.31 -0.99
CA LYS A 164 9.94 0.14 0.38
C LYS A 164 9.64 1.63 0.54
N LYS A 165 10.00 2.43 -0.46
CA LYS A 165 9.67 3.86 -0.53
C LYS A 165 8.17 4.09 -0.43
N GLY A 166 7.36 3.44 -1.26
CA GLY A 166 5.90 3.57 -1.21
C GLY A 166 5.31 3.19 0.15
N ARG A 167 5.87 2.18 0.83
CA ARG A 167 5.44 1.81 2.18
C ARG A 167 5.78 2.89 3.22
N LEU A 168 6.96 3.48 3.14
CA LEU A 168 7.38 4.56 4.03
C LEU A 168 6.51 5.81 3.82
N GLU A 169 6.20 6.16 2.57
CA GLU A 169 5.27 7.24 2.23
C GLU A 169 3.86 6.98 2.78
N LEU A 170 3.36 5.74 2.67
CA LEU A 170 2.07 5.36 3.26
C LEU A 170 2.06 5.49 4.79
N ASN A 171 3.14 5.10 5.46
CA ASN A 171 3.27 5.27 6.91
C ASN A 171 3.29 6.75 7.32
N ALA A 172 3.98 7.61 6.56
CA ALA A 172 3.92 9.06 6.76
C ALA A 172 2.50 9.60 6.58
N GLN A 173 1.78 9.15 5.55
CA GLN A 173 0.38 9.53 5.32
C GLN A 173 -0.52 9.10 6.49
N HIS A 174 -0.32 7.90 7.04
CA HIS A 174 -1.04 7.45 8.23
C HIS A 174 -0.77 8.34 9.45
N CYS A 175 0.47 8.75 9.69
CA CYS A 175 0.79 9.73 10.75
C CYS A 175 0.05 11.05 10.54
N ALA A 176 0.05 11.59 9.32
CA ALA A 176 -0.66 12.83 9.00
C ALA A 176 -2.17 12.72 9.26
N LEU A 177 -2.80 11.61 8.84
CA LEU A 177 -4.23 11.37 9.07
C LEU A 177 -4.56 11.24 10.56
N ARG A 178 -3.69 10.59 11.34
CA ARG A 178 -3.85 10.46 12.80
C ARG A 178 -3.76 11.83 13.47
N GLN A 179 -2.71 12.60 13.17
CA GLN A 179 -2.53 13.95 13.70
C GLN A 179 -3.73 14.87 13.36
N ALA A 180 -4.19 14.86 12.10
CA ALA A 180 -5.34 15.63 11.67
C ALA A 180 -6.62 15.26 12.43
N SER A 181 -6.82 13.97 12.74
CA SER A 181 -7.99 13.50 13.49
C SER A 181 -8.00 13.92 14.96
N LEU A 182 -6.82 14.14 15.56
CA LEU A 182 -6.68 14.61 16.94
C LEU A 182 -6.84 16.13 17.03
N LEU A 183 -6.29 16.88 16.07
CA LEU A 183 -6.38 18.34 16.02
C LEU A 183 -7.78 18.84 15.63
N ASN A 184 -8.53 18.07 14.83
CA ASN A 184 -9.87 18.43 14.37
C ASN A 184 -10.89 17.32 14.69
N PRO A 185 -11.41 17.22 15.93
CA PRO A 185 -12.35 16.16 16.32
C PRO A 185 -13.65 16.15 15.48
N ARG A 186 -14.03 17.31 14.92
CA ARG A 186 -15.29 17.53 14.18
C ARG A 186 -15.31 16.99 12.75
N THR A 187 -14.18 16.61 12.15
CA THR A 187 -14.14 16.09 10.76
C THR A 187 -14.41 14.58 10.65
N SER A 188 -14.81 13.93 11.75
CA SER A 188 -15.00 12.47 11.81
C SER A 188 -16.45 12.00 11.97
N LEU A 189 -17.41 12.93 11.89
CA LEU A 189 -18.85 12.66 11.86
C LEU A 189 -19.37 12.81 10.43
N ASP A 190 -19.08 11.86 9.53
CA ASP A 190 -19.89 11.67 8.32
C ASP A 190 -19.60 10.33 7.61
N GLU A 191 -19.79 9.21 8.33
CA GLU A 191 -20.06 7.91 7.68
C GLU A 191 -20.94 7.07 8.62
N GLY A 192 -22.22 7.43 8.74
CA GLY A 192 -23.24 6.53 9.29
C GLY A 192 -24.33 7.19 10.14
N ASN A 193 -25.35 7.75 9.50
CA ASN A 193 -26.76 7.42 9.73
C ASN A 193 -27.66 8.40 8.98
N GLY A 194 -28.53 7.86 8.11
CA GLY A 194 -29.49 8.68 7.38
C GLY A 194 -30.51 7.84 6.64
N VAL A 195 -31.23 6.97 7.35
CA VAL A 195 -32.58 6.55 6.93
C VAL A 195 -33.45 6.39 8.18
N GLU A 196 -34.10 7.48 8.60
CA GLU A 196 -35.30 7.46 9.43
C GLU A 196 -36.47 8.04 8.62
N GLY A 197 -37.50 7.22 8.40
CA GLY A 197 -38.89 7.64 8.14
C GLY A 197 -39.24 8.18 6.73
N PRO A 198 -40.51 8.10 6.30
CA PRO A 198 -41.66 8.24 7.19
C PRO A 198 -42.67 7.07 7.19
N THR A 199 -43.18 6.84 8.39
CA THR A 199 -44.50 6.29 8.72
C THR A 199 -45.61 6.87 7.83
N ALA A 200 -46.34 5.98 7.16
CA ALA A 200 -47.65 6.29 6.61
C ALA A 200 -48.74 5.85 7.61
N GLN A 201 -49.44 6.83 8.19
CA GLN A 201 -50.81 6.69 8.69
C GLN A 201 -51.68 7.53 7.76
N VAL A 202 -52.63 6.89 7.07
CA VAL A 202 -54.10 7.12 7.04
C VAL A 202 -54.68 5.97 6.22
#